data_AF-A0A0C9VR99-F1
#
_entry.id   AF-A0A0C9VR99-F1
#
_cell.length_a   1.000
_cell.length_b   1.000
_cell.length_c   1.000
_cell.angle_alpha   90.00
_cell.angle_beta   90.00
_cell.angle_gamma   90.00
#
_symmetry.space_group_name_H-M   'P 1'
#
loop_
_entity.id
_entity.type
_entity.pdbx_description
1 polymer ?
#
loop_
_entity_poly.entity_id
_entity_poly.type
_entity_poly.pdbx_seq_one_letter_code
_entity_poly.pdbx_strand_id
1 'polypeptide(L)'
;FITKLGERAVIKERTISILIEFVPLTFNAEKIEDIAIAENDSRLPVGSITSARWIKPENRRREGQKVAHLIIKVAGAEAANKIL
;
A
#
# COMPACT_ATOMS: atom_id res chain seq x y z
N PHE A 1 -1.99 -27.44 -26.37
CA PHE A 1 -1.22 -27.90 -25.19
C PHE A 1 -1.36 -27.00 -23.94
N ILE A 2 -2.41 -26.18 -23.83
CA ILE A 2 -2.63 -25.29 -22.66
C ILE A 2 -3.60 -25.88 -21.60
N THR A 3 -4.13 -27.07 -21.82
CA THR A 3 -5.21 -27.68 -21.03
C THR A 3 -4.76 -28.43 -19.76
N LYS A 4 -3.54 -28.16 -19.26
CA LYS A 4 -2.98 -28.81 -18.04
C LYS A 4 -2.42 -27.84 -17.00
N LEU A 5 -2.80 -26.56 -17.06
CA LEU A 5 -2.44 -25.57 -16.03
C LEU A 5 -3.65 -25.17 -15.16
N GLY A 6 -4.48 -26.14 -14.77
CA GLY A 6 -5.42 -26.01 -13.67
C GLY A 6 -5.18 -27.21 -12.77
N GLU A 7 -4.61 -27.02 -11.58
CA GLU A 7 -5.45 -26.99 -10.38
C GLU A 7 -5.03 -25.98 -9.30
N ARG A 8 -3.89 -25.30 -9.43
CA ARG A 8 -3.40 -24.33 -8.40
C ARG A 8 -2.60 -23.14 -8.95
N ALA A 9 -2.75 -22.81 -10.23
CA ALA A 9 -2.12 -21.60 -10.77
C ALA A 9 -2.93 -20.37 -10.31
N VAL A 10 -2.65 -19.88 -9.11
CA VAL A 10 -3.13 -18.57 -8.67
C VAL A 10 -2.32 -17.54 -9.45
N ILE A 11 -2.96 -16.83 -10.37
CA ILE A 11 -2.41 -15.62 -10.95
C ILE A 11 -2.29 -14.63 -9.79
N LYS A 12 -1.12 -14.60 -9.15
CA LYS A 12 -0.85 -13.66 -8.07
C LYS A 12 -0.50 -12.35 -8.74
N GLU A 13 -1.46 -11.42 -8.74
CA GLU A 13 -1.21 -10.06 -9.20
C GLU A 13 0.07 -9.53 -8.56
N ARG A 14 0.97 -9.00 -9.40
CA ARG A 14 2.29 -8.58 -8.95
C ARG A 14 2.09 -7.41 -7.99
N THR A 15 2.41 -7.64 -6.73
CA THR A 15 2.37 -6.60 -5.72
C THR A 15 3.64 -5.76 -5.81
N ILE A 16 3.50 -4.45 -5.98
CA ILE A 16 4.61 -3.51 -6.06
C ILE A 16 4.71 -2.78 -4.73
N SER A 17 5.92 -2.73 -4.17
CA SER A 17 6.17 -2.00 -2.92
C SER A 17 6.65 -0.59 -3.25
N ILE A 18 5.98 0.43 -2.71
CA ILE A 18 6.28 1.84 -2.95
C ILE A 18 6.59 2.51 -1.61
N LEU A 19 7.63 3.32 -1.60
CA LEU A 19 7.99 4.19 -0.49
C LEU A 19 7.21 5.50 -0.61
N ILE A 20 6.37 5.80 0.38
CA ILE A 20 5.68 7.07 0.51
C ILE A 20 6.34 7.89 1.61
N GLU A 21 6.79 9.08 1.25
CA GLU A 21 7.43 10.01 2.17
C GLU A 21 6.40 11.01 2.72
N PHE A 22 6.69 11.59 3.88
CA PHE A 22 5.86 12.63 4.52
C PHE A 22 4.40 12.27 4.86
N VAL A 23 4.10 11.00 5.15
CA VAL A 23 2.74 10.60 5.56
C VAL A 23 2.44 11.10 6.97
N PRO A 24 1.32 11.83 7.20
CA PRO A 24 0.92 12.29 8.51
C PRO A 24 0.80 11.16 9.52
N LEU A 25 1.28 11.35 10.75
CA LEU A 25 1.11 10.35 11.82
C LEU A 25 -0.35 10.15 12.24
N THR A 26 -1.24 11.04 11.82
CA THR A 26 -2.70 10.90 11.99
C THR A 26 -3.27 9.79 11.10
N PHE A 27 -2.58 9.38 10.05
CA PHE A 27 -2.99 8.28 9.18
C PHE A 27 -2.81 6.94 9.90
N ASN A 28 -3.85 6.11 9.92
CA ASN A 28 -3.73 4.77 10.49
C ASN A 28 -3.57 3.70 9.39
N ALA A 29 -2.32 3.25 9.19
CA ALA A 29 -1.95 2.24 8.21
C ALA A 29 -2.53 0.83 8.48
N GLU A 30 -3.13 0.58 9.65
CA GLU A 30 -3.80 -0.69 9.99
C GLU A 30 -5.32 -0.59 9.84
N LYS A 31 -5.85 0.63 9.68
CA LYS A 31 -7.29 0.88 9.58
C LYS A 31 -7.72 0.89 8.12
N ILE A 32 -8.60 -0.03 7.76
CA ILE A 32 -9.10 -0.19 6.39
C ILE A 32 -9.80 1.09 5.88
N GLU A 33 -10.53 1.80 6.75
CA GLU A 33 -11.20 3.05 6.40
C GLU A 33 -10.20 4.14 5.98
N ASP A 34 -9.12 4.33 6.73
CA ASP A 34 -8.06 5.30 6.40
C ASP A 34 -7.40 4.95 5.07
N ILE A 35 -7.13 3.65 4.84
CA ILE A 35 -6.58 3.18 3.56
C ILE A 35 -7.54 3.48 2.41
N ALA A 36 -8.83 3.19 2.57
CA ALA A 36 -9.84 3.47 1.54
C ALA A 36 -9.98 4.96 1.23
N ILE A 37 -9.88 5.83 2.25
CA ILE A 37 -9.85 7.29 2.05
C ILE A 37 -8.61 7.68 1.24
N ALA A 38 -7.43 7.18 1.61
CA ALA A 38 -6.19 7.46 0.89
C ALA A 38 -6.22 6.95 -0.56
N GLU A 39 -6.82 5.78 -0.81
CA GLU A 39 -7.05 5.25 -2.15
C GLU A 39 -7.96 6.17 -2.96
N ASN A 40 -9.08 6.59 -2.39
CA ASN A 40 -10.03 7.49 -3.04
C ASN A 40 -9.40 8.85 -3.37
N ASP A 41 -8.67 9.45 -2.42
CA ASP A 41 -7.94 10.71 -2.61
C ASP A 41 -6.88 10.59 -3.71
N SER A 42 -6.25 9.42 -3.82
CA SER A 42 -5.27 9.08 -4.86
C SER A 42 -5.89 8.61 -6.18
N ARG A 43 -7.24 8.61 -6.29
CA ARG A 43 -8.00 8.10 -7.45
C ARG A 43 -7.61 6.66 -7.82
N LEU A 44 -7.31 5.86 -6.81
CA LEU A 44 -7.08 4.43 -6.91
C LEU A 44 -8.40 3.69 -6.69
N PRO A 45 -8.63 2.57 -7.39
CA PRO A 45 -9.70 1.65 -7.05
C PRO A 45 -9.57 1.19 -5.60
N VAL A 46 -10.69 1.12 -4.88
CA VAL A 46 -10.71 0.62 -3.50
C VAL A 46 -10.17 -0.81 -3.47
N GLY A 47 -9.22 -1.07 -2.57
CA GLY A 47 -8.52 -2.36 -2.46
C GLY A 47 -7.26 -2.48 -3.32
N SER A 48 -6.82 -1.40 -3.99
CA SER A 48 -5.55 -1.36 -4.71
C SER A 48 -4.35 -1.48 -3.76
N ILE A 49 -4.43 -0.92 -2.56
CA ILE A 49 -3.43 -1.02 -1.50
C ILE A 49 -3.69 -2.31 -0.72
N THR A 50 -2.87 -3.32 -0.97
CA THR A 50 -2.96 -4.62 -0.32
C THR A 50 -2.39 -4.62 1.10
N SER A 51 -1.45 -3.71 1.40
CA SER A 51 -0.84 -3.59 2.73
C SER A 51 -0.15 -2.25 2.88
N ALA A 52 -0.22 -1.64 4.06
CA ALA A 52 0.53 -0.46 4.44
C ALA A 52 1.32 -0.74 5.73
N ARG A 53 2.58 -0.30 5.79
CA ARG A 53 3.43 -0.48 6.98
C ARG A 53 4.39 0.69 7.16
N TRP A 54 4.47 1.18 8.38
CA TRP A 54 5.46 2.20 8.75
C TRP A 54 6.89 1.64 8.73
N ILE A 55 7.82 2.41 8.16
CA ILE A 55 9.25 2.05 8.15
C ILE A 55 9.86 2.19 9.54
N LYS A 56 9.52 3.28 10.23
CA LYS A 56 10.00 3.55 11.58
C LYS A 56 8.87 3.26 12.58
N PRO A 57 9.08 2.33 13.54
CA PRO A 57 8.14 2.13 14.63
C PRO A 57 8.07 3.40 15.48
N GLU A 58 6.93 3.60 16.14
CA GLU A 58 6.67 4.77 16.99
C GLU A 58 7.81 5.07 17.98
N ASN A 59 8.35 4.03 18.62
CA ASN A 59 9.44 4.12 19.61
C ASN A 59 10.77 4.65 19.04
N ARG A 60 10.92 4.75 17.71
CA ARG A 60 12.11 5.29 17.04
C ARG A 60 11.84 6.61 16.30
N ARG A 61 10.63 7.18 16.46
CA ARG A 61 10.30 8.50 15.90
C ARG A 61 10.82 9.58 16.83
N ARG A 62 11.19 10.73 16.25
CA ARG A 62 11.60 11.88 17.07
C ARG A 62 10.37 12.46 17.77
N GLU A 63 10.53 12.89 19.03
CA GLU A 63 9.47 13.62 19.73
C GLU A 63 9.08 14.87 18.91
N GLY A 64 7.78 15.06 18.72
CA GLY A 64 7.22 16.16 17.92
C GLY A 64 7.21 15.94 16.39
N GLN A 65 7.65 14.79 15.89
CA GLN A 65 7.58 14.47 14.47
C GLN A 65 6.11 14.31 14.01
N LYS A 66 5.66 15.10 13.03
CA LYS A 66 4.28 15.08 12.52
C LYS A 66 4.05 14.12 11.34
N VAL A 67 5.13 13.69 10.69
CA VAL A 67 5.10 12.90 9.45
C VAL A 67 6.13 11.76 9.51
N ALA A 68 5.83 10.62 8.90
CA ALA A 68 6.74 9.48 8.80
C ALA A 68 6.70 8.84 7.40
N HIS A 69 7.63 7.91 7.16
CA HIS A 69 7.68 7.17 5.90
C HIS A 69 6.90 5.87 6.01
N LEU A 70 6.07 5.64 5.00
CA LEU A 70 5.20 4.49 4.87
C LEU A 70 5.65 3.66 3.67
N ILE A 71 5.68 2.34 3.81
CA ILE A 71 5.77 1.44 2.66
C ILE A 71 4.37 0.92 2.41
N ILE A 72 3.86 1.14 1.20
CA ILE A 72 2.62 0.55 0.73
C ILE A 72 2.92 -0.54 -0.29
N LYS A 73 2.05 -1.53 -0.33
CA LYS A 73 2.02 -2.59 -1.33
C LYS A 73 0.76 -2.41 -2.14
N VAL A 74 0.92 -2.24 -3.45
CA VAL A 74 -0.19 -2.07 -4.37
C VAL A 74 -0.29 -3.23 -5.35
N ALA A 75 -1.52 -3.63 -5.66
CA ALA A 75 -1.80 -4.63 -6.67
C ALA A 75 -1.77 -3.99 -8.06
N GLY A 76 -0.84 -4.45 -8.90
CA GLY A 76 -0.76 -4.04 -10.30
C GLY A 76 0.13 -2.82 -10.57
N ALA A 77 0.68 -2.79 -11.78
CA ALA A 77 1.54 -1.70 -12.24
C ALA A 77 0.79 -0.39 -12.48
N GLU A 78 -0.48 -0.46 -12.86
CA GLU A 78 -1.30 0.74 -13.09
C GLU A 78 -1.51 1.55 -11.81
N ALA A 79 -1.89 0.88 -10.72
CA ALA A 79 -2.04 1.51 -9.40
C ALA A 79 -0.69 2.08 -8.91
N ALA A 80 0.40 1.34 -9.13
CA ALA A 80 1.73 1.82 -8.79
C ALA A 80 2.14 3.09 -9.55
N ASN A 81 1.86 3.13 -10.85
CA ASN A 81 2.19 4.26 -11.71
C ASN A 81 1.36 5.51 -11.43
N LYS A 82 0.20 5.39 -10.79
CA LYS A 82 -0.60 6.56 -10.35
C LYS A 82 -0.06 7.23 -9.10
N ILE A 83 0.75 6.51 -8.32
CA ILE A 83 1.29 6.97 -7.03
C ILE A 83 2.68 7.59 -7.20
N LEU A 84 3.43 7.17 -8.22
CA LEU A 84 4.71 7.75 -8.64
C LEU A 84 4.48 9.02 -9.47
#